data_AF-A0A2H0MK84-F1
#
_entry.id   AF-A0A2H0MK84-F1
#
_cell.length_a   1.000
_cell.length_b   1.000
_cell.length_c   1.000
_cell.angle_alpha   90.00
_cell.angle_beta   90.00
_cell.angle_gamma   90.00
#
_symmetry.space_group_name_H-M   'P 1'
#
loop_
_entity.id
_entity.type
_entity.pdbx_description
1 polymer ?
#
loop_
_entity_poly.entity_id
_entity_poly.type
_entity_poly.pdbx_seq_one_letter_code
_entity_poly.pdbx_strand_id
1 'polypeptide(L)'
;MKHRGFELAILMALFLWVGACATTASNLLESSPPNLPPADEKLFIQALYLQKEGHIGKAIELWDQFIKKYPRSFEAHNNLGLAYYANDRIQLAASEFESALVLEPRDPTIRDNLKRALKLQATLQTENKEYEKAIQELVRLKGYASPPEAEAIGFEIEVLQDKIFEQVQKAGTLQAYQEFVTKFPNSPQNSDLARKKIEELKMKQAVPPTAPVPAPTALPRPTEGVKEQKPEGFEIMPLEAMKLPSPGEPTVEVLVTPPAETPAPETPLLPPASTVETEPEKPEAPSAVASAESAMTKKIAPAAAGKKKTTGEAAPAKKKKAPPSVKKKVKIATKKDPLLVRDSPRKGKVIHKLDRGTVVTVVGENDGWYEIEFGRGKKGWIAKKFTKPVE
;
A
#
# COMPACT_ATOMS: atom_id res chain seq x y z
N MET A 1 -56.25 2.76 31.37
CA MET A 1 -54.88 2.69 31.93
C MET A 1 -54.07 1.61 31.20
N LYS A 2 -53.48 1.92 30.04
CA LYS A 2 -52.60 0.99 29.29
C LYS A 2 -51.56 1.77 28.49
N HIS A 3 -50.73 2.59 29.15
CA HIS A 3 -49.57 3.24 28.53
C HIS A 3 -48.48 3.53 29.59
N ARG A 4 -48.00 2.50 30.29
CA ARG A 4 -46.85 2.64 31.22
C ARG A 4 -45.81 1.51 31.16
N GLY A 5 -45.94 0.59 30.20
CA GLY A 5 -45.02 -0.56 30.08
C GLY A 5 -43.93 -0.43 29.00
N PHE A 6 -43.99 0.60 28.14
CA PHE A 6 -43.14 0.64 26.94
C PHE A 6 -41.94 1.62 27.06
N GLU A 7 -41.98 2.55 28.01
CA GLU A 7 -40.91 3.57 28.17
C GLU A 7 -39.73 3.11 29.03
N LEU A 8 -39.89 2.04 29.83
CA LEU A 8 -38.80 1.52 30.68
C LEU A 8 -37.88 0.53 29.96
N ALA A 9 -38.25 0.05 28.77
CA ALA A 9 -37.42 -0.88 27.98
C ALA A 9 -36.42 -0.16 27.05
N ILE A 10 -36.57 1.16 26.84
CA ILE A 10 -35.70 1.94 25.95
C ILE A 10 -34.52 2.57 26.72
N LEU A 11 -34.62 2.70 28.04
CA LEU A 11 -33.55 3.22 28.91
C LEU A 11 -32.55 2.17 29.42
N MET A 12 -32.75 0.88 29.11
CA MET A 12 -31.83 -0.22 29.44
C MET A 12 -31.09 -0.78 28.20
N ALA A 13 -31.09 -0.03 27.08
CA ALA A 13 -30.36 -0.38 25.85
C ALA A 13 -29.29 0.68 25.47
N LEU A 14 -29.02 1.65 26.34
CA LEU A 14 -28.02 2.71 26.15
C LEU A 14 -26.78 2.57 27.06
N PHE A 15 -26.61 1.42 27.72
CA PHE A 15 -25.46 1.12 28.59
C PHE A 15 -24.78 -0.22 28.26
N LEU A 16 -24.78 -0.59 26.97
CA LEU A 16 -24.05 -1.77 26.45
C LEU A 16 -23.29 -1.42 25.16
N TRP A 17 -22.64 -0.25 25.11
CA TRP A 17 -21.72 0.09 24.03
C TRP A 17 -20.55 0.96 24.48
N VAL A 18 -20.00 0.65 25.65
CA VAL A 18 -18.63 1.05 26.04
C VAL A 18 -17.98 -0.21 26.61
N GLY A 19 -17.43 -1.04 25.73
CA GLY A 19 -16.83 -2.31 26.16
C GLY A 19 -16.38 -3.24 25.03
N ALA A 20 -16.17 -2.73 23.82
CA ALA A 20 -15.68 -3.52 22.68
C ALA A 20 -14.58 -2.78 21.94
N CYS A 21 -13.54 -2.35 22.66
CA CYS A 21 -12.27 -1.95 22.07
C CYS A 21 -11.12 -2.34 23.01
N ALA A 22 -10.92 -3.65 23.19
CA ALA A 22 -9.72 -4.20 23.81
C ALA A 22 -9.55 -5.68 23.39
N THR A 23 -9.56 -5.93 22.09
CA THR A 23 -9.05 -7.20 21.55
C THR A 23 -8.02 -6.89 20.47
N THR A 24 -6.93 -6.22 20.87
CA THR A 24 -5.70 -6.29 20.09
C THR A 24 -4.99 -7.58 20.52
N ALA A 25 -4.88 -8.51 19.56
CA ALA A 25 -4.02 -9.68 19.70
C ALA A 25 -2.58 -9.19 20.03
N SER A 26 -2.15 -9.40 21.27
CA SER A 26 -0.80 -9.14 21.74
C SER A 26 0.16 -10.11 21.06
N ASN A 27 0.69 -9.70 19.91
CA ASN A 27 1.63 -10.45 19.08
C ASN A 27 3.08 -10.27 19.56
N LEU A 28 3.30 -10.26 20.88
CA LEU A 28 4.64 -10.18 21.46
C LEU A 28 5.36 -11.51 21.28
N LEU A 29 6.64 -11.44 20.94
CA LEU A 29 7.51 -12.61 20.97
C LEU A 29 8.10 -12.72 22.37
N GLU A 30 7.51 -13.61 23.17
CA GLU A 30 7.79 -13.72 24.61
C GLU A 30 9.05 -14.51 24.94
N SER A 31 9.52 -15.36 24.02
CA SER A 31 10.76 -16.11 24.20
C SER A 31 11.98 -15.22 23.94
N SER A 32 12.91 -15.19 24.89
CA SER A 32 14.21 -14.56 24.68
C SER A 32 15.07 -15.38 23.71
N PRO A 33 16.04 -14.73 23.03
CA PRO A 33 17.08 -15.43 22.29
C PRO A 33 17.76 -16.53 23.15
N PRO A 34 18.17 -17.66 22.56
CA PRO A 34 18.82 -18.74 23.29
C PRO A 34 20.23 -18.33 23.76
N ASN A 35 20.68 -18.91 24.88
CA ASN A 35 22.04 -18.77 25.42
C ASN A 35 22.46 -17.33 25.80
N LEU A 36 21.51 -16.50 26.25
CA LEU A 36 21.84 -15.20 26.82
C LEU A 36 22.48 -15.33 28.21
N PRO A 37 23.44 -14.46 28.57
CA PRO A 37 23.85 -14.30 29.95
C PRO A 37 22.65 -13.93 30.85
N PRO A 38 22.59 -14.39 32.11
CA PRO A 38 21.43 -14.14 32.98
C PRO A 38 21.06 -12.67 33.14
N ALA A 39 22.04 -11.76 33.13
CA ALA A 39 21.81 -10.32 33.21
C ALA A 39 21.10 -9.76 31.97
N ASP A 40 21.43 -10.28 30.78
CA ASP A 40 20.84 -9.85 29.52
C ASP A 40 19.47 -10.50 29.29
N GLU A 41 19.29 -11.75 29.72
CA GLU A 41 17.96 -12.39 29.77
C GLU A 41 17.02 -11.61 30.69
N LYS A 42 17.50 -11.17 31.87
CA LYS A 42 16.74 -10.30 32.77
C LYS A 42 16.36 -8.97 32.10
N LEU A 43 17.27 -8.36 31.34
CA LEU A 43 17.00 -7.13 30.58
C LEU A 43 15.86 -7.34 29.57
N PHE A 44 15.91 -8.44 28.80
CA PHE A 44 14.86 -8.81 27.85
C PHE A 44 13.49 -9.00 28.53
N ILE A 45 13.45 -9.78 29.62
CA ILE A 45 12.22 -10.05 30.37
C ILE A 45 11.66 -8.77 30.98
N GLN A 46 12.51 -7.88 31.50
CA GLN A 46 12.08 -6.60 32.05
C GLN A 46 11.46 -5.68 30.98
N ALA A 47 12.06 -5.63 29.78
CA ALA A 47 11.52 -4.86 28.66
C ALA A 47 10.13 -5.38 28.24
N LEU A 48 9.99 -6.71 28.11
CA LEU A 48 8.70 -7.36 27.86
C LEU A 48 7.65 -7.03 28.93
N TYR A 49 8.04 -7.13 30.20
CA TYR A 49 7.13 -6.85 31.31
C TYR A 49 6.64 -5.41 31.27
N LEU A 50 7.54 -4.42 31.14
CA LEU A 50 7.16 -3.02 31.03
C LEU A 50 6.23 -2.74 29.85
N GLN A 51 6.45 -3.41 28.71
CA GLN A 51 5.57 -3.28 27.56
C GLN A 51 4.17 -3.84 27.80
N LYS A 52 4.07 -4.99 28.49
CA LYS A 52 2.78 -5.60 28.87
C LYS A 52 2.02 -4.74 29.87
N GLU A 53 2.72 -4.08 30.80
CA GLU A 53 2.13 -3.16 31.78
C GLU A 53 1.83 -1.76 31.21
N GLY A 54 2.09 -1.52 29.92
CA GLY A 54 1.83 -0.23 29.27
C GLY A 54 2.83 0.87 29.59
N HIS A 55 3.96 0.55 30.25
CA HIS A 55 5.07 1.46 30.46
C HIS A 55 5.95 1.57 29.20
N ILE A 56 5.32 1.97 28.09
CA ILE A 56 5.89 1.87 26.73
C ILE A 56 7.21 2.63 26.59
N GLY A 57 7.32 3.86 27.12
CA GLY A 57 8.56 4.65 27.04
C GLY A 57 9.76 3.94 27.67
N LYS A 58 9.59 3.38 28.87
CA LYS A 58 10.66 2.63 29.56
C LYS A 58 10.98 1.32 28.84
N ALA A 59 9.97 0.65 28.27
CA ALA A 59 10.19 -0.55 27.48
C ALA A 59 11.06 -0.26 26.24
N ILE A 60 10.80 0.85 25.54
CA ILE A 60 11.60 1.31 24.40
C ILE A 60 13.07 1.50 24.81
N GLU A 61 13.33 2.18 25.93
CA GLU A 61 14.71 2.38 26.41
C GLU A 61 15.44 1.05 26.67
N LEU A 62 14.76 0.07 27.29
CA LEU A 62 15.37 -1.24 27.53
C LEU A 62 15.56 -2.05 26.25
N TRP A 63 14.63 -1.94 25.29
CA TRP A 63 14.79 -2.56 23.97
C TRP A 63 15.95 -1.97 23.19
N ASP A 64 16.13 -0.65 23.19
CA ASP A 64 17.28 0.01 22.57
C ASP A 64 18.60 -0.44 23.21
N GLN A 65 18.64 -0.56 24.55
CA GLN A 65 19.82 -1.11 25.25
C GLN A 65 20.10 -2.56 24.85
N PHE A 66 19.06 -3.38 24.72
CA PHE A 66 19.19 -4.78 24.34
C PHE A 66 19.68 -4.92 22.89
N ILE A 67 19.09 -4.17 21.94
CA ILE A 67 19.47 -4.21 20.52
C ILE A 67 20.90 -3.72 20.29
N LYS A 68 21.40 -2.74 21.07
CA LYS A 68 22.82 -2.34 21.01
C LYS A 68 23.78 -3.49 21.29
N LYS A 69 23.41 -4.43 22.17
CA LYS A 69 24.20 -5.63 22.47
C LYS A 69 23.91 -6.77 21.48
N TYR A 70 22.66 -6.90 21.05
CA TYR A 70 22.16 -8.00 20.22
C TYR A 70 21.47 -7.48 18.96
N PRO A 71 22.20 -6.88 18.00
CA PRO A 71 21.62 -6.24 16.82
C PRO A 71 21.01 -7.24 15.82
N ARG A 72 21.04 -8.54 16.13
CA ARG A 72 20.47 -9.62 15.31
C ARG A 72 19.33 -10.37 16.02
N SER A 73 18.81 -9.84 17.13
CA SER A 73 17.61 -10.41 17.77
C SER A 73 16.37 -9.90 17.07
N PHE A 74 15.75 -10.75 16.25
CA PHE A 74 14.49 -10.42 15.58
C PHE A 74 13.35 -10.25 16.60
N GLU A 75 13.40 -10.94 17.74
CA GLU A 75 12.45 -10.81 18.84
C GLU A 75 12.49 -9.39 19.43
N ALA A 76 13.70 -8.87 19.67
CA ALA A 76 13.89 -7.52 20.17
C ALA A 76 13.43 -6.46 19.16
N HIS A 77 13.80 -6.59 17.89
CA HIS A 77 13.30 -5.70 16.83
C HIS A 77 11.76 -5.75 16.71
N ASN A 78 11.16 -6.94 16.74
CA ASN A 78 9.70 -7.06 16.70
C ASN A 78 9.03 -6.42 17.93
N ASN A 79 9.55 -6.67 19.14
CA ASN A 79 8.97 -6.13 20.36
C ASN A 79 9.15 -4.61 20.47
N LEU A 80 10.31 -4.07 20.04
CA LEU A 80 10.53 -2.63 19.89
C LEU A 80 9.57 -2.02 18.86
N GLY A 81 9.37 -2.68 17.72
CA GLY A 81 8.39 -2.27 16.72
C GLY A 81 6.97 -2.17 17.30
N LEU A 82 6.56 -3.14 18.12
CA LEU A 82 5.28 -3.10 18.83
C LEU A 82 5.23 -1.98 19.86
N ALA A 83 6.32 -1.71 20.57
CA ALA A 83 6.39 -0.60 21.52
C ALA A 83 6.27 0.75 20.81
N TYR A 84 6.95 0.93 19.67
CA TYR A 84 6.77 2.11 18.83
C TYR A 84 5.36 2.25 18.27
N TYR A 85 4.75 1.13 17.84
CA TYR A 85 3.37 1.12 17.36
C TYR A 85 2.40 1.58 18.45
N ALA A 86 2.58 1.10 19.69
CA ALA A 86 1.77 1.50 20.84
C ALA A 86 2.00 2.95 21.29
N ASN A 87 3.13 3.54 20.89
CA ASN A 87 3.50 4.94 21.17
C ASN A 87 3.28 5.87 19.96
N ASP A 88 2.40 5.48 19.03
CA ASP A 88 2.06 6.22 17.80
C ASP A 88 3.24 6.57 16.88
N ARG A 89 4.42 5.96 17.08
CA ARG A 89 5.62 6.15 16.25
C ARG A 89 5.63 5.14 15.12
N ILE A 90 4.64 5.24 14.24
CA ILE A 90 4.33 4.19 13.24
C ILE A 90 5.46 3.99 12.22
N GLN A 91 6.18 5.05 11.84
CA GLN A 91 7.35 4.97 10.95
C GLN A 91 8.48 4.15 11.57
N LEU A 92 8.80 4.39 12.85
CA LEU A 92 9.81 3.61 13.57
C LEU A 92 9.33 2.16 13.73
N ALA A 93 8.06 1.96 14.05
CA ALA A 93 7.47 0.62 14.15
C ALA A 93 7.67 -0.20 12.86
N ALA A 94 7.33 0.38 11.70
CA ALA A 94 7.53 -0.29 10.41
C ALA A 94 9.01 -0.63 10.16
N SER A 95 9.93 0.29 10.44
CA SER A 95 11.38 0.07 10.28
C SER A 95 11.90 -1.08 11.15
N GLU A 96 11.44 -1.18 12.40
CA GLU A 96 11.82 -2.27 13.30
C GLU A 96 11.21 -3.60 12.88
N PHE A 97 9.96 -3.63 12.42
CA PHE A 97 9.36 -4.84 11.86
C PHE A 97 10.07 -5.30 10.58
N GLU A 98 10.52 -4.38 9.72
CA GLU A 98 11.34 -4.72 8.56
C GLU A 98 12.68 -5.32 8.97
N SER A 99 13.34 -4.74 9.97
CA SER A 99 14.59 -5.28 10.52
C SER A 99 14.38 -6.70 11.08
N ALA A 100 13.30 -6.91 11.84
CA ALA A 100 12.92 -8.23 12.34
C ALA A 100 12.61 -9.23 11.21
N LEU A 101 11.91 -8.79 10.16
CA LEU A 101 11.55 -9.65 9.03
C LEU A 101 12.75 -10.01 8.16
N VAL A 102 13.76 -9.15 8.05
CA VAL A 102 15.04 -9.48 7.39
C VAL A 102 15.75 -10.61 8.15
N LEU A 103 15.71 -10.56 9.48
CA LEU A 103 16.35 -11.56 10.34
C LEU A 103 15.58 -12.88 10.38
N GLU A 104 14.25 -12.83 10.41
CA GLU A 104 13.36 -14.01 10.39
C GLU A 104 12.27 -13.88 9.31
N PRO A 105 12.58 -14.18 8.03
CA PRO A 105 11.67 -13.91 6.91
C PRO A 105 10.39 -14.74 6.86
N ARG A 106 10.37 -15.86 7.61
CA ARG A 106 9.27 -16.83 7.57
C ARG A 106 8.27 -16.64 8.70
N ASP A 107 8.54 -15.77 9.67
CA ASP A 107 7.64 -15.52 10.78
C ASP A 107 6.38 -14.75 10.30
N PRO A 108 5.18 -15.36 10.41
CA PRO A 108 3.95 -14.72 9.98
C PRO A 108 3.54 -13.56 10.90
N THR A 109 3.89 -13.61 12.18
CA THR A 109 3.58 -12.59 13.18
C THR A 109 4.27 -11.28 12.84
N ILE A 110 5.57 -11.33 12.52
CA ILE A 110 6.34 -10.14 12.12
C ILE A 110 5.79 -9.56 10.82
N ARG A 111 5.48 -10.42 9.84
CA ARG A 111 4.87 -10.00 8.57
C ARG A 111 3.53 -9.31 8.78
N ASP A 112 2.67 -9.85 9.64
CA ASP A 112 1.37 -9.26 9.95
C ASP A 112 1.50 -7.94 10.72
N ASN A 113 2.47 -7.84 11.64
CA ASN A 113 2.80 -6.60 12.33
C ASN A 113 3.20 -5.50 11.34
N LEU A 114 4.08 -5.82 10.37
CA LEU A 114 4.47 -4.89 9.31
C LEU A 114 3.28 -4.50 8.42
N LYS A 115 2.44 -5.46 7.99
CA LYS A 115 1.22 -5.16 7.23
C LYS A 115 0.29 -4.19 7.96
N ARG A 116 0.12 -4.35 9.28
CA ARG A 116 -0.68 -3.42 10.11
C ARG A 116 -0.07 -2.02 10.14
N ALA A 117 1.25 -1.91 10.36
CA ALA A 117 1.95 -0.63 10.36
C ALA A 117 1.83 0.10 9.01
N LEU A 118 2.10 -0.59 7.90
CA LEU A 118 2.01 -0.01 6.55
C LEU A 118 0.59 0.44 6.20
N LYS A 119 -0.43 -0.36 6.57
CA LYS A 119 -1.84 0.02 6.34
C LYS A 119 -2.21 1.29 7.12
N LEU A 120 -1.76 1.40 8.36
CA LEU A 120 -1.99 2.60 9.18
C LEU A 120 -1.27 3.82 8.57
N GLN A 121 -0.02 3.69 8.14
CA GLN A 121 0.69 4.78 7.44
C GLN A 121 -0.04 5.21 6.17
N ALA A 122 -0.45 4.27 5.32
CA ALA A 122 -1.21 4.58 4.11
C ALA A 122 -2.52 5.34 4.42
N THR A 123 -3.17 4.99 5.53
CA THR A 123 -4.42 5.62 5.98
C THR A 123 -4.17 7.07 6.42
N LEU A 124 -3.18 7.29 7.30
CA LEU A 124 -2.79 8.62 7.77
C LEU A 124 -2.37 9.54 6.62
N GLN A 125 -1.56 9.02 5.69
CA GLN A 125 -1.13 9.72 4.47
C GLN A 125 -2.33 10.10 3.59
N THR A 126 -3.30 9.18 3.46
CA THR A 126 -4.53 9.43 2.69
C THR A 126 -5.39 10.54 3.33
N GLU A 127 -5.54 10.53 4.65
CA GLU A 127 -6.29 11.55 5.40
C GLU A 127 -5.63 12.92 5.31
N ASN A 128 -4.31 12.97 5.37
CA ASN A 128 -3.50 14.19 5.18
C ASN A 128 -3.45 14.67 3.72
N LYS A 129 -4.10 13.94 2.79
CA LYS A 129 -4.08 14.20 1.34
C LYS A 129 -2.69 14.08 0.70
N GLU A 130 -1.77 13.38 1.38
CA GLU A 130 -0.45 13.01 0.86
C GLU A 130 -0.55 11.72 0.02
N TYR A 131 -1.37 11.77 -1.03
CA TYR A 131 -1.75 10.57 -1.80
C TYR A 131 -0.58 9.82 -2.42
N GLU A 132 0.47 10.52 -2.86
CA GLU A 132 1.66 9.86 -3.44
C GLU A 132 2.38 8.99 -2.41
N LYS A 133 2.57 9.50 -1.21
CA LYS A 133 3.17 8.75 -0.12
C LYS A 133 2.25 7.61 0.35
N ALA A 134 0.94 7.84 0.40
CA ALA A 134 -0.03 6.76 0.67
C ALA A 134 0.10 5.61 -0.35
N ILE A 135 0.23 5.93 -1.64
CA ILE A 135 0.46 4.94 -2.70
C ILE A 135 1.77 4.18 -2.47
N GLN A 136 2.86 4.86 -2.06
CA GLN A 136 4.13 4.19 -1.75
C GLN A 136 3.96 3.14 -0.64
N GLU A 137 3.25 3.47 0.44
CA GLU A 137 2.99 2.52 1.53
C GLU A 137 2.08 1.37 1.10
N LEU A 138 1.08 1.63 0.25
CA LEU A 138 0.23 0.58 -0.33
C LEU A 138 1.02 -0.35 -1.26
N VAL A 139 1.97 0.16 -2.04
CA VAL A 139 2.84 -0.66 -2.89
C VAL A 139 3.73 -1.56 -2.03
N ARG A 140 4.29 -1.04 -0.93
CA ARG A 140 5.02 -1.86 0.07
C ARG A 140 4.10 -2.93 0.65
N LEU A 141 2.91 -2.55 1.12
CA LEU A 141 1.91 -3.45 1.70
C LEU A 141 1.54 -4.59 0.74
N LYS A 142 1.39 -4.28 -0.55
CA LYS A 142 1.06 -5.25 -1.60
C LYS A 142 2.12 -6.35 -1.73
N GLY A 143 3.39 -6.05 -1.48
CA GLY A 143 4.48 -7.03 -1.50
C GLY A 143 4.36 -8.14 -0.46
N TYR A 144 3.63 -7.88 0.64
CA TYR A 144 3.42 -8.82 1.73
C TYR A 144 2.00 -9.44 1.73
N ALA A 145 1.17 -9.09 0.75
CA ALA A 145 -0.24 -9.45 0.68
C ALA A 145 -0.46 -10.76 -0.09
N SER A 146 -1.50 -11.50 0.30
CA SER A 146 -2.00 -12.63 -0.49
C SER A 146 -2.61 -12.12 -1.81
N PRO A 147 -2.76 -12.96 -2.86
CA PRO A 147 -3.27 -12.49 -4.16
C PRO A 147 -4.61 -11.74 -4.10
N PRO A 148 -5.63 -12.16 -3.31
CA PRO A 148 -6.87 -11.39 -3.16
C PRO A 148 -6.68 -10.05 -2.46
N GLU A 149 -5.82 -10.00 -1.44
CA GLU A 149 -5.49 -8.75 -0.73
C GLU A 149 -4.73 -7.79 -1.64
N ALA A 150 -3.77 -8.29 -2.42
CA ALA A 150 -2.98 -7.51 -3.37
C ALA A 150 -3.84 -6.90 -4.49
N GLU A 151 -4.92 -7.57 -4.88
CA GLU A 151 -5.93 -7.05 -5.81
C GLU A 151 -6.73 -5.91 -5.17
N ALA A 152 -7.18 -6.08 -3.92
CA ALA A 152 -7.87 -5.03 -3.17
C ALA A 152 -6.99 -3.77 -2.99
N ILE A 153 -5.73 -3.96 -2.61
CA ILE A 153 -4.75 -2.87 -2.49
C ILE A 153 -4.51 -2.18 -3.84
N GLY A 154 -4.52 -2.94 -4.95
CA GLY A 154 -4.46 -2.39 -6.30
C GLY A 154 -5.59 -1.40 -6.58
N PHE A 155 -6.82 -1.75 -6.24
CA PHE A 155 -7.96 -0.84 -6.37
C PHE A 155 -7.84 0.39 -5.46
N GLU A 156 -7.32 0.25 -4.24
CA GLU A 156 -7.06 1.40 -3.37
C GLU A 156 -6.03 2.36 -3.99
N ILE A 157 -4.97 1.83 -4.59
CA ILE A 157 -3.97 2.64 -5.32
C ILE A 157 -4.62 3.38 -6.50
N GLU A 158 -5.46 2.70 -7.29
CA GLU A 158 -6.17 3.33 -8.42
C GLU A 158 -7.06 4.49 -7.95
N VAL A 159 -7.80 4.31 -6.86
CA VAL A 159 -8.63 5.38 -6.27
C VAL A 159 -7.79 6.58 -5.84
N LEU A 160 -6.59 6.37 -5.29
CA LEU A 160 -5.70 7.48 -4.93
C LEU A 160 -5.10 8.16 -6.16
N GLN A 161 -4.80 7.41 -7.23
CA GLN A 161 -4.36 7.99 -8.51
C GLN A 161 -5.44 8.88 -9.12
N ASP A 162 -6.72 8.50 -9.02
CA ASP A 162 -7.85 9.34 -9.46
C ASP A 162 -7.85 10.69 -8.72
N LYS A 163 -7.66 10.68 -7.39
CA LYS A 163 -7.60 11.91 -6.59
C LYS A 163 -6.41 12.80 -6.96
N ILE A 164 -5.25 12.21 -7.24
CA ILE A 164 -4.08 12.97 -7.74
C ILE A 164 -4.42 13.56 -9.11
N PHE A 165 -5.04 12.79 -9.99
CA PHE A 165 -5.40 13.26 -11.32
C PHE A 165 -6.43 14.41 -11.28
N GLU A 166 -7.39 14.37 -10.36
CA GLU A 166 -8.30 15.51 -10.11
C GLU A 166 -7.54 16.80 -9.73
N GLN A 167 -6.48 16.68 -8.94
CA GLN A 167 -5.62 17.83 -8.59
C GLN A 167 -4.86 18.35 -9.82
N VAL A 168 -4.37 17.44 -10.67
CA VAL A 168 -3.70 17.79 -11.93
C VAL A 168 -4.66 18.49 -12.90
N GLN A 169 -5.91 18.02 -12.99
CA GLN A 169 -6.94 18.67 -13.80
C GLN A 169 -7.25 20.08 -13.33
N LYS A 170 -7.30 20.30 -12.00
CA LYS A 170 -7.50 21.63 -11.41
C LYS A 170 -6.32 22.56 -11.67
N ALA A 171 -5.09 22.04 -11.61
CA ALA A 171 -3.90 22.82 -11.94
C ALA A 171 -3.89 23.22 -13.42
N GLY A 172 -4.27 22.31 -14.31
CA GLY A 172 -4.45 22.60 -15.74
C GLY A 172 -3.16 22.95 -16.49
N THR A 173 -1.99 22.78 -15.87
CA THR A 173 -0.69 23.13 -16.45
C THR A 173 -0.09 21.97 -17.23
N LEU A 174 0.65 22.28 -18.30
CA LEU A 174 1.35 21.26 -19.11
C LEU A 174 2.28 20.40 -18.24
N GLN A 175 3.01 21.04 -17.32
CA GLN A 175 3.93 20.37 -16.39
C GLN A 175 3.22 19.37 -15.49
N ALA A 176 2.09 19.73 -14.88
CA ALA A 176 1.37 18.84 -13.97
C ALA A 176 0.90 17.54 -14.67
N TYR A 177 0.42 17.65 -15.91
CA TYR A 177 0.06 16.46 -16.70
C TYR A 177 1.28 15.61 -17.07
N GLN A 178 2.42 16.24 -17.42
CA GLN A 178 3.65 15.51 -17.74
C GLN A 178 4.19 14.75 -16.52
N GLU A 179 4.22 15.39 -15.36
CA GLU A 179 4.63 14.76 -14.10
C GLU A 179 3.71 13.58 -13.75
N PHE A 180 2.39 13.74 -13.92
CA PHE A 180 1.42 12.67 -13.69
C PHE A 180 1.70 11.43 -14.56
N VAL A 181 1.87 11.61 -15.87
CA VAL A 181 2.12 10.49 -16.80
C VAL A 181 3.48 9.84 -16.52
N THR A 182 4.46 10.62 -16.06
CA THR A 182 5.78 10.10 -15.69
C THR A 182 5.69 9.20 -14.45
N LYS A 183 4.96 9.63 -13.42
CA LYS A 183 4.79 8.84 -12.18
C LYS A 183 3.84 7.65 -12.36
N PHE A 184 2.79 7.83 -13.15
CA PHE A 184 1.71 6.85 -13.30
C PHE A 184 1.41 6.56 -14.77
N PRO A 185 2.35 5.98 -15.55
CA PRO A 185 2.20 5.82 -17.00
C PRO A 185 1.06 4.87 -17.42
N ASN A 186 0.61 4.04 -16.49
CA ASN A 186 -0.41 3.01 -16.70
C ASN A 186 -1.64 3.21 -15.79
N SER A 187 -1.84 4.42 -15.24
CA SER A 187 -3.09 4.74 -14.52
C SER A 187 -4.29 4.58 -15.48
N PRO A 188 -5.26 3.71 -15.18
CA PRO A 188 -6.38 3.43 -16.07
C PRO A 188 -7.14 4.70 -16.44
N GLN A 189 -7.34 4.95 -17.74
CA GLN A 189 -8.04 6.11 -18.30
C GLN A 189 -7.33 7.47 -18.09
N ASN A 190 -6.82 7.75 -16.89
CA ASN A 190 -6.22 9.03 -16.51
C ASN A 190 -4.95 9.32 -17.30
N SER A 191 -4.08 8.33 -17.52
CA SER A 191 -2.82 8.52 -18.26
C SER A 191 -3.08 8.92 -19.71
N ASP A 192 -4.05 8.29 -20.35
CA ASP A 192 -4.41 8.58 -21.74
C ASP A 192 -5.09 9.94 -21.87
N LEU A 193 -5.93 10.31 -20.90
CA LEU A 193 -6.52 11.65 -20.83
C LEU A 193 -5.47 12.73 -20.59
N ALA A 194 -4.50 12.47 -19.71
CA ALA A 194 -3.36 13.35 -19.46
C ALA A 194 -2.53 13.58 -20.72
N ARG A 195 -2.20 12.50 -21.46
CA ARG A 195 -1.47 12.60 -22.76
C ARG A 195 -2.22 13.46 -23.78
N LYS A 196 -3.54 13.29 -23.90
CA LYS A 196 -4.36 14.14 -24.79
C LYS A 196 -4.30 15.62 -24.37
N LYS A 197 -4.41 15.90 -23.06
CA LYS A 197 -4.33 17.27 -22.53
C LYS A 197 -2.96 17.91 -22.75
N ILE A 198 -1.88 17.13 -22.63
CA ILE A 198 -0.52 17.58 -22.94
C ILE A 198 -0.45 18.08 -24.39
N GLU A 199 -0.96 17.31 -25.36
CA GLU A 199 -0.93 17.69 -26.77
C GLU A 199 -1.82 18.93 -27.05
N GLU A 200 -3.02 19.00 -26.47
CA GLU A 200 -3.89 20.20 -26.58
C GLU A 200 -3.20 21.47 -26.07
N LEU A 201 -2.50 21.38 -24.93
CA LEU A 201 -1.82 22.53 -24.32
C LEU A 201 -0.58 22.95 -25.10
N LYS A 202 0.18 22.00 -25.64
CA LYS A 202 1.32 22.30 -26.55
C LYS A 202 0.85 23.01 -27.81
N MET A 203 -0.25 22.56 -28.43
CA MET A 203 -0.79 23.21 -29.62
C MET A 203 -1.21 24.65 -29.34
N LYS A 204 -1.84 24.92 -28.19
CA LYS A 204 -2.21 26.29 -27.79
C LYS A 204 -1.00 27.19 -27.55
N GLN A 205 0.12 26.65 -27.07
CA GLN A 205 1.37 27.40 -26.91
C GLN A 205 2.10 27.63 -28.23
N ALA A 206 1.92 26.72 -29.21
CA ALA A 206 2.53 26.83 -30.53
C ALA A 206 1.82 27.82 -31.47
N VAL A 207 0.60 28.27 -31.15
CA VAL A 207 -0.08 29.34 -31.90
C VAL A 207 0.43 30.68 -31.37
N PRO A 208 1.20 31.47 -32.14
CA PRO A 208 1.65 32.79 -31.68
C PRO A 208 0.42 33.68 -31.41
N PRO A 209 0.48 34.61 -30.44
CA PRO A 209 -0.58 35.60 -30.28
C PRO A 209 -0.75 36.29 -31.64
N THR A 210 -1.95 36.21 -32.21
CA THR A 210 -2.31 36.96 -33.42
C THR A 210 -1.94 38.41 -33.17
N ALA A 211 -0.89 38.88 -33.86
CA ALA A 211 -0.54 40.29 -33.87
C ALA A 211 -1.81 41.07 -34.23
N PRO A 212 -2.13 42.17 -33.54
CA PRO A 212 -3.28 42.98 -33.89
C PRO A 212 -3.15 43.35 -35.36
N VAL A 213 -4.15 42.97 -36.16
CA VAL A 213 -4.26 43.37 -37.56
C VAL A 213 -4.16 44.89 -37.56
N PRO A 214 -3.13 45.50 -38.18
CA PRO A 214 -3.06 46.95 -38.24
C PRO A 214 -4.31 47.47 -38.94
N ALA A 215 -4.99 48.43 -38.33
CA ALA A 215 -6.17 49.07 -38.91
C ALA A 215 -5.86 49.55 -40.33
N PRO A 216 -6.80 49.42 -41.29
CA PRO A 216 -6.55 49.81 -42.66
C PRO A 216 -6.17 51.29 -42.70
N THR A 217 -4.92 51.55 -43.10
CA THR A 217 -4.42 52.92 -43.27
C THR A 217 -5.25 53.57 -44.36
N ALA A 218 -5.96 54.65 -44.03
CA ALA A 218 -6.73 55.41 -45.00
C ALA A 218 -5.80 55.91 -46.10
N LEU A 219 -6.13 55.57 -47.37
CA LEU A 219 -5.42 56.04 -48.54
C LEU A 219 -5.40 57.58 -48.57
N PRO A 220 -4.26 58.23 -48.82
CA PRO A 220 -4.23 59.68 -48.99
C PRO A 220 -4.95 60.09 -50.29
N ARG A 221 -5.73 61.16 -50.19
CA ARG A 221 -6.40 61.82 -51.34
C ARG A 221 -5.34 62.36 -52.32
N PRO A 222 -5.58 62.27 -53.65
CA PRO A 222 -4.63 62.80 -54.62
C PRO A 222 -4.67 64.32 -54.62
N THR A 223 -3.51 64.96 -54.43
CA THR A 223 -3.30 66.35 -54.84
C THR A 223 -2.19 66.39 -55.88
N GLU A 224 -2.40 67.28 -56.84
CA GLU A 224 -1.77 67.34 -58.16
C GLU A 224 -0.28 67.65 -58.14
N GLY A 225 0.42 67.06 -59.12
CA GLY A 225 1.59 67.66 -59.75
C GLY A 225 2.94 67.27 -59.13
N VAL A 226 3.72 66.46 -59.87
CA VAL A 226 4.99 66.89 -60.52
C VAL A 226 5.64 65.69 -61.23
N LYS A 227 5.80 65.88 -62.55
CA LYS A 227 6.75 65.36 -63.55
C LYS A 227 7.59 64.09 -63.31
N GLU A 228 7.36 63.14 -64.24
CA GLU A 228 8.28 62.29 -65.02
C GLU A 228 9.71 61.99 -64.52
N GLN A 229 9.97 60.69 -64.29
CA GLN A 229 11.21 60.00 -64.73
C GLN A 229 10.88 58.57 -65.22
N LYS A 230 11.49 58.17 -66.35
CA LYS A 230 11.38 56.89 -67.09
C LYS A 230 12.23 55.78 -66.43
N PRO A 231 12.01 54.48 -66.74
CA PRO A 231 12.38 53.34 -65.90
C PRO A 231 13.74 52.71 -66.27
N GLU A 232 14.40 52.09 -65.29
CA GLU A 232 15.48 51.13 -65.51
C GLU A 232 15.10 49.75 -64.97
N GLY A 233 15.18 48.76 -65.87
CA GLY A 233 15.67 47.40 -65.62
C GLY A 233 15.00 46.54 -64.56
N PHE A 234 14.06 45.70 -64.98
CA PHE A 234 13.76 44.43 -64.32
C PHE A 234 14.91 43.44 -64.60
N GLU A 235 15.60 42.95 -63.57
CA GLU A 235 16.39 41.72 -63.64
C GLU A 235 15.81 40.66 -62.70
N ILE A 236 15.51 39.51 -63.30
CA ILE A 236 14.93 38.32 -62.70
C ILE A 236 16.10 37.47 -62.20
N MET A 237 16.16 37.15 -60.91
CA MET A 237 17.14 36.18 -60.40
C MET A 237 16.64 34.74 -60.58
N PRO A 238 17.49 33.77 -60.96
CA PRO A 238 17.07 32.41 -61.29
C PRO A 238 16.93 31.50 -60.06
N LEU A 239 16.09 30.46 -60.19
CA LEU A 239 16.00 29.33 -59.26
C LEU A 239 17.34 28.59 -59.19
N GLU A 240 17.99 28.62 -58.04
CA GLU A 240 19.09 27.71 -57.73
C GLU A 240 18.55 26.44 -57.04
N ALA A 241 18.97 25.30 -57.58
CA ALA A 241 18.44 23.98 -57.32
C ALA A 241 18.75 23.41 -55.92
N MET A 242 17.80 22.61 -55.43
CA MET A 242 17.94 21.70 -54.30
C MET A 242 19.23 20.87 -54.38
N LYS A 243 20.01 20.87 -53.29
CA LYS A 243 20.98 19.81 -52.99
C LYS A 243 20.60 19.17 -51.65
N LEU A 244 20.11 17.94 -51.74
CA LEU A 244 19.88 17.05 -50.59
C LEU A 244 21.22 16.73 -49.89
N PRO A 245 21.30 16.72 -48.55
CA PRO A 245 22.44 16.12 -47.86
C PRO A 245 22.32 14.58 -47.81
N SER A 246 23.40 13.90 -48.18
CA SER A 246 23.62 12.46 -47.98
C SER A 246 24.33 12.22 -46.64
N PRO A 247 24.22 11.04 -46.00
CA PRO A 247 24.52 10.84 -44.59
C PRO A 247 26.02 10.63 -44.34
N GLY A 248 26.58 11.40 -43.42
CA GLY A 248 27.92 11.17 -42.86
C GLY A 248 27.84 10.25 -41.63
N GLU A 249 28.73 9.26 -41.59
CA GLU A 249 28.88 8.25 -40.54
C GLU A 249 29.26 8.85 -39.17
N PRO A 250 28.98 8.14 -38.05
CA PRO A 250 29.26 8.63 -36.70
C PRO A 250 30.75 8.46 -36.33
N THR A 251 31.49 9.56 -36.23
CA THR A 251 32.74 9.59 -35.44
C THR A 251 32.41 9.74 -33.96
N VAL A 252 32.72 8.69 -33.20
CA VAL A 252 32.73 8.68 -31.74
C VAL A 252 33.97 9.43 -31.26
N GLU A 253 33.83 10.67 -30.82
CA GLU A 253 34.84 11.32 -29.98
C GLU A 253 34.63 10.87 -28.53
N VAL A 254 35.53 9.99 -28.09
CA VAL A 254 35.69 9.62 -26.68
C VAL A 254 36.34 10.81 -25.96
N LEU A 255 35.52 11.62 -25.30
CA LEU A 255 36.01 12.63 -24.36
C LEU A 255 36.43 11.91 -23.06
N VAL A 256 37.70 11.52 -22.97
CA VAL A 256 38.32 11.11 -21.70
C VAL A 256 38.53 12.38 -20.88
N THR A 257 37.70 12.60 -19.87
CA THR A 257 37.98 13.55 -18.79
C THR A 257 38.84 12.86 -17.71
N PRO A 258 39.88 13.52 -17.18
CA PRO A 258 40.66 12.97 -16.07
C PRO A 258 39.84 13.00 -14.76
N PRO A 259 40.06 12.05 -13.83
CA PRO A 259 39.27 11.93 -12.62
C PRO A 259 39.59 13.06 -11.64
N ALA A 260 38.54 13.72 -11.15
CA ALA A 260 38.62 14.66 -10.05
C ALA A 260 39.03 13.94 -8.75
N GLU A 261 39.94 14.57 -8.02
CA GLU A 261 40.42 14.16 -6.71
C GLU A 261 39.27 13.97 -5.71
N THR A 262 39.36 12.88 -4.97
CA THR A 262 38.48 12.52 -3.87
C THR A 262 38.85 13.38 -2.65
N PRO A 263 37.93 14.12 -2.01
CA PRO A 263 38.19 14.61 -0.67
C PRO A 263 38.06 13.45 0.32
N ALA A 264 39.07 13.32 1.19
CA ALA A 264 39.14 12.36 2.28
C ALA A 264 37.95 12.49 3.26
N PRO A 265 37.56 11.41 3.96
CA PRO A 265 36.44 11.46 4.89
C PRO A 265 36.80 12.30 6.12
N GLU A 266 35.98 13.33 6.39
CA GLU A 266 36.02 14.08 7.63
C GLU A 266 35.69 13.17 8.82
N THR A 267 36.66 13.01 9.71
CA THR A 267 36.52 12.39 11.03
C THR A 267 35.53 13.20 11.88
N PRO A 268 34.44 12.61 12.43
CA PRO A 268 33.60 13.34 13.36
C PRO A 268 34.35 13.59 14.68
N LEU A 269 34.56 14.87 14.99
CA LEU A 269 35.05 15.34 16.28
C LEU A 269 34.03 14.97 17.37
N LEU A 270 34.48 14.20 18.36
CA LEU A 270 33.76 13.93 19.60
C LEU A 270 33.51 15.24 20.37
N PRO A 271 32.30 15.49 20.91
CA PRO A 271 32.12 16.56 21.88
C PRO A 271 32.84 16.22 23.20
N PRO A 272 33.40 17.22 23.92
CA PRO A 272 34.10 16.98 25.16
C PRO A 272 33.16 16.48 26.26
N ALA A 273 33.69 15.57 27.08
CA ALA A 273 33.06 15.05 28.28
C ALA A 273 32.67 16.20 29.23
N SER A 274 31.37 16.35 29.48
CA SER A 274 30.91 17.11 30.64
C SER A 274 31.00 16.23 31.87
N THR A 275 31.74 16.79 32.81
CA THR A 275 32.08 16.30 34.13
C THR A 275 30.88 15.91 34.98
N VAL A 276 31.09 14.82 35.70
CA VAL A 276 30.39 14.36 36.89
C VAL A 276 30.36 15.48 37.93
N GLU A 277 29.16 15.86 38.38
CA GLU A 277 28.96 16.36 39.75
C GLU A 277 28.01 15.39 40.47
N THR A 278 28.60 14.67 41.41
CA THR A 278 27.98 13.88 42.46
C THR A 278 27.67 14.76 43.66
N GLU A 279 26.45 14.68 44.20
CA GLU A 279 26.16 14.92 45.63
C GLU A 279 24.90 14.13 46.05
N PRO A 280 24.70 13.81 47.34
CA PRO A 280 24.68 12.42 47.80
C PRO A 280 23.33 11.94 48.36
N GLU A 281 23.25 10.62 48.54
CA GLU A 281 22.18 9.86 49.20
C GLU A 281 21.79 10.37 50.59
N LYS A 282 20.52 10.13 50.96
CA LYS A 282 20.19 9.64 52.31
C LYS A 282 19.04 8.61 52.26
N PRO A 283 19.08 7.53 53.08
CA PRO A 283 18.34 6.30 52.82
C PRO A 283 17.09 6.15 53.67
N GLU A 284 16.12 5.36 53.20
CA GLU A 284 15.15 4.68 54.06
C GLU A 284 14.96 3.23 53.64
N ALA A 285 15.11 2.35 54.62
CA ALA A 285 14.72 0.94 54.65
C ALA A 285 14.10 0.72 56.05
N PRO A 286 13.52 -0.45 56.36
CA PRO A 286 12.60 -1.27 55.57
C PRO A 286 11.30 -1.54 56.37
N SER A 287 10.26 -2.08 55.73
CA SER A 287 9.18 -2.77 56.46
C SER A 287 8.92 -4.14 55.88
N ALA A 288 9.16 -5.13 56.72
CA ALA A 288 8.85 -6.53 56.54
C ALA A 288 7.37 -6.80 56.86
N VAL A 289 6.78 -7.74 56.12
CA VAL A 289 5.74 -8.71 56.55
C VAL A 289 5.73 -9.78 55.44
N ALA A 290 6.38 -10.93 55.61
CA ALA A 290 6.04 -12.08 56.45
C ALA A 290 4.76 -12.82 56.02
N SER A 291 4.96 -14.12 55.74
CA SER A 291 4.03 -15.26 55.78
C SER A 291 3.16 -15.52 54.54
N ALA A 292 3.46 -16.60 53.81
CA ALA A 292 3.02 -17.94 54.21
C ALA A 292 3.49 -19.00 53.19
N GLU A 293 4.21 -19.99 53.70
CA GLU A 293 4.50 -21.26 53.03
C GLU A 293 3.21 -22.08 52.81
N SER A 294 3.17 -22.86 51.74
CA SER A 294 2.72 -24.25 51.83
C SER A 294 3.34 -25.06 50.69
N ALA A 295 4.19 -25.98 51.10
CA ALA A 295 4.77 -27.01 50.28
C ALA A 295 3.78 -28.18 50.10
N MET A 296 3.76 -28.76 48.91
CA MET A 296 3.51 -30.20 48.77
C MET A 296 4.28 -30.74 47.56
N THR A 297 5.47 -31.28 47.84
CA THR A 297 6.17 -32.26 46.98
C THR A 297 5.92 -33.65 47.56
N LYS A 298 5.58 -34.67 46.76
CA LYS A 298 6.44 -35.79 46.27
C LYS A 298 5.46 -36.96 45.99
N LYS A 299 5.64 -37.98 45.14
CA LYS A 299 6.66 -38.51 44.20
C LYS A 299 6.00 -39.85 43.72
N ILE A 300 6.17 -40.37 42.51
CA ILE A 300 7.12 -41.42 42.07
C ILE A 300 6.61 -41.94 40.69
N ALA A 301 7.57 -42.30 39.83
CA ALA A 301 7.53 -42.59 38.38
C ALA A 301 7.28 -44.10 38.04
N PRO A 302 7.84 -44.71 36.95
CA PRO A 302 7.37 -44.74 35.54
C PRO A 302 7.29 -46.18 34.93
N ALA A 303 6.76 -46.33 33.71
CA ALA A 303 7.00 -47.47 32.79
C ALA A 303 6.66 -47.03 31.34
N ALA A 304 7.60 -46.89 30.40
CA ALA A 304 8.37 -47.90 29.64
C ALA A 304 7.70 -48.33 28.30
N ALA A 305 8.40 -47.96 27.22
CA ALA A 305 8.68 -48.67 25.97
C ALA A 305 7.55 -49.13 25.01
N GLY A 306 7.66 -48.68 23.76
CA GLY A 306 7.00 -49.27 22.59
C GLY A 306 7.48 -48.68 21.27
N LYS A 307 8.68 -49.09 20.80
CA LYS A 307 9.16 -48.85 19.44
C LYS A 307 8.32 -49.64 18.43
N LYS A 308 7.88 -49.02 17.32
CA LYS A 308 7.67 -49.74 16.05
C LYS A 308 8.07 -48.88 14.86
N LYS A 309 9.09 -49.37 14.17
CA LYS A 309 9.63 -48.91 12.88
C LYS A 309 8.92 -49.72 11.80
N THR A 310 8.30 -49.07 10.82
CA THR A 310 8.01 -49.69 9.52
C THR A 310 8.15 -48.64 8.41
N THR A 311 8.99 -49.04 7.46
CA THR A 311 9.36 -48.48 6.17
C THR A 311 8.20 -48.43 5.18
N GLY A 312 8.32 -47.54 4.19
CA GLY A 312 8.02 -47.88 2.79
C GLY A 312 6.78 -47.26 2.15
N GLU A 313 7.06 -46.42 1.15
CA GLU A 313 6.50 -46.49 -0.21
C GLU A 313 5.41 -45.48 -0.63
N ALA A 314 5.60 -44.97 -1.85
CA ALA A 314 4.97 -43.83 -2.45
C ALA A 314 3.89 -44.21 -3.48
N ALA A 315 2.85 -43.37 -3.57
CA ALA A 315 1.90 -43.15 -4.69
C ALA A 315 0.92 -44.32 -5.03
N PRO A 316 -0.28 -44.06 -5.64
CA PRO A 316 -0.64 -42.91 -6.48
C PRO A 316 -2.03 -42.26 -6.25
N ALA A 317 -2.20 -41.11 -6.92
CA ALA A 317 -3.38 -40.26 -6.97
C ALA A 317 -4.67 -40.98 -7.41
N LYS A 318 -5.78 -40.72 -6.71
CA LYS A 318 -7.15 -41.08 -7.13
C LYS A 318 -8.02 -39.84 -7.31
N LYS A 319 -8.45 -39.62 -8.55
CA LYS A 319 -9.53 -38.72 -8.98
C LYS A 319 -10.80 -39.00 -8.17
N LYS A 320 -11.37 -37.99 -7.48
CA LYS A 320 -12.70 -38.09 -6.87
C LYS A 320 -13.78 -37.63 -7.86
N LYS A 321 -14.71 -38.54 -8.17
CA LYS A 321 -15.98 -38.32 -8.89
C LYS A 321 -16.90 -37.39 -8.08
N ALA A 322 -17.62 -36.52 -8.78
CA ALA A 322 -18.62 -35.59 -8.23
C ALA A 322 -19.91 -36.30 -7.76
N PRO A 323 -20.51 -35.92 -6.61
CA PRO A 323 -21.86 -36.32 -6.19
C PRO A 323 -22.97 -35.47 -6.87
N PRO A 324 -24.25 -35.88 -6.80
CA PRO A 324 -25.33 -35.41 -7.66
C PRO A 324 -25.81 -33.97 -7.33
N SER A 325 -26.02 -33.19 -8.38
CA SER A 325 -26.35 -31.76 -8.36
C SER A 325 -27.82 -31.48 -8.00
N VAL A 326 -28.06 -30.97 -6.79
CA VAL A 326 -29.30 -30.26 -6.45
C VAL A 326 -29.29 -28.92 -7.21
N LYS A 327 -30.18 -28.75 -8.18
CA LYS A 327 -30.24 -27.57 -9.06
C LYS A 327 -30.76 -26.34 -8.29
N LYS A 328 -29.86 -25.62 -7.61
CA LYS A 328 -30.15 -24.38 -6.88
C LYS A 328 -30.51 -23.26 -7.87
N LYS A 329 -31.63 -22.55 -7.67
CA LYS A 329 -32.04 -21.41 -8.51
C LYS A 329 -31.75 -20.08 -7.83
N VAL A 330 -31.27 -19.09 -8.58
CA VAL A 330 -30.97 -17.75 -8.08
C VAL A 330 -31.56 -16.68 -9.00
N LYS A 331 -32.02 -15.57 -8.41
CA LYS A 331 -32.56 -14.40 -9.09
C LYS A 331 -31.56 -13.25 -9.04
N ILE A 332 -31.40 -12.54 -10.15
CA ILE A 332 -30.46 -11.42 -10.27
C ILE A 332 -31.04 -10.16 -9.60
N ALA A 333 -30.26 -9.56 -8.69
CA ALA A 333 -30.64 -8.44 -7.85
C ALA A 333 -29.66 -7.25 -7.95
N THR A 334 -29.42 -6.77 -9.18
CA THR A 334 -28.59 -5.58 -9.42
C THR A 334 -29.36 -4.26 -9.23
N LYS A 335 -28.67 -3.17 -8.88
CA LYS A 335 -29.29 -1.86 -8.57
C LYS A 335 -29.71 -1.08 -9.83
N LYS A 336 -28.90 -1.06 -10.89
CA LYS A 336 -29.18 -0.31 -12.15
C LYS A 336 -28.72 -1.04 -13.42
N ASP A 337 -27.59 -1.73 -13.40
CA ASP A 337 -27.02 -2.36 -14.61
C ASP A 337 -27.34 -3.86 -14.76
N PRO A 338 -27.44 -4.40 -15.99
CA PRO A 338 -27.57 -5.84 -16.23
C PRO A 338 -26.32 -6.60 -15.75
N LEU A 339 -26.51 -7.79 -15.19
CA LEU A 339 -25.42 -8.59 -14.65
C LEU A 339 -24.67 -9.28 -15.80
N LEU A 340 -23.35 -9.09 -15.84
CA LEU A 340 -22.50 -9.63 -16.89
C LEU A 340 -22.13 -11.09 -16.59
N VAL A 341 -22.39 -11.97 -17.56
CA VAL A 341 -22.00 -13.38 -17.54
C VAL A 341 -20.66 -13.53 -18.23
N ARG A 342 -19.74 -14.27 -17.58
CA ARG A 342 -18.37 -14.49 -18.06
C ARG A 342 -18.12 -15.95 -18.41
N ASP A 343 -17.14 -16.21 -19.27
CA ASP A 343 -16.65 -17.57 -19.58
C ASP A 343 -15.86 -18.21 -18.43
N SER A 344 -15.26 -17.40 -17.55
CA SER A 344 -14.48 -17.83 -16.38
C SER A 344 -14.65 -16.87 -15.20
N PRO A 345 -14.49 -17.34 -13.95
CA PRO A 345 -14.54 -16.48 -12.77
C PRO A 345 -13.36 -15.50 -12.77
N ARG A 346 -13.58 -14.30 -12.21
CA ARG A 346 -12.59 -13.21 -12.04
C ARG A 346 -12.10 -12.52 -13.32
N LYS A 347 -11.39 -13.22 -14.21
CA LYS A 347 -10.73 -12.65 -15.41
C LYS A 347 -11.37 -13.05 -16.75
N GLY A 348 -12.53 -13.70 -16.70
CA GLY A 348 -13.22 -14.17 -17.90
C GLY A 348 -13.76 -13.05 -18.79
N LYS A 349 -13.77 -13.30 -20.10
CA LYS A 349 -14.40 -12.44 -21.10
C LYS A 349 -15.91 -12.47 -20.90
N VAL A 350 -16.56 -11.32 -21.08
CA VAL A 350 -18.03 -11.22 -20.97
C VAL A 350 -18.66 -11.87 -22.19
N ILE A 351 -19.43 -12.93 -21.96
CA ILE A 351 -20.11 -13.72 -22.99
C ILE A 351 -21.59 -13.36 -23.14
N HIS A 352 -22.22 -12.83 -22.10
CA HIS A 352 -23.64 -12.47 -22.12
C HIS A 352 -24.00 -11.42 -21.07
N LYS A 353 -25.18 -10.81 -21.19
CA LYS A 353 -25.75 -9.87 -20.23
C LYS A 353 -27.11 -10.40 -19.79
N LEU A 354 -27.35 -10.49 -18.50
CA LEU A 354 -28.62 -10.93 -17.93
C LEU A 354 -29.31 -9.76 -17.23
N ASP A 355 -30.59 -9.59 -17.52
CA ASP A 355 -31.38 -8.50 -16.97
C ASP A 355 -31.74 -8.74 -15.50
N ARG A 356 -32.13 -7.65 -14.83
CA ARG A 356 -32.57 -7.70 -13.45
C ARG A 356 -33.81 -8.58 -13.33
N GLY A 357 -33.81 -9.45 -12.33
CA GLY A 357 -34.95 -10.31 -12.03
C GLY A 357 -35.00 -11.61 -12.83
N THR A 358 -34.08 -11.84 -13.79
CA THR A 358 -33.93 -13.13 -14.46
C THR A 358 -33.55 -14.21 -13.45
N VAL A 359 -34.20 -15.37 -13.54
CA VAL A 359 -33.93 -16.55 -12.70
C VAL A 359 -33.07 -17.52 -13.49
N VAL A 360 -31.94 -17.92 -12.90
CA VAL A 360 -30.96 -18.82 -13.51
C VAL A 360 -30.63 -19.99 -12.58
N THR A 361 -30.26 -21.12 -13.17
CA THR A 361 -29.92 -22.33 -12.42
C THR A 361 -28.42 -22.37 -12.15
N VAL A 362 -28.03 -22.54 -10.90
CA VAL A 362 -26.63 -22.67 -10.45
C VAL A 362 -26.21 -24.13 -10.55
N VAL A 363 -25.13 -24.38 -11.28
CA VAL A 363 -24.50 -25.68 -11.52
C VAL A 363 -23.25 -25.85 -10.67
N GLY A 364 -22.60 -24.75 -10.27
CA GLY A 364 -21.37 -24.76 -9.48
C GLY A 364 -21.13 -23.46 -8.73
N GLU A 365 -20.25 -23.49 -7.74
CA GLU A 365 -19.81 -22.34 -6.97
C GLU A 365 -18.29 -22.35 -6.83
N ASN A 366 -17.65 -21.20 -7.05
CA ASN A 366 -16.21 -21.03 -6.87
C ASN A 366 -15.92 -19.59 -6.39
N ASP A 367 -15.35 -19.45 -5.19
CA ASP A 367 -14.84 -18.18 -4.64
C ASP A 367 -15.74 -16.95 -4.88
N GLY A 368 -17.03 -17.05 -4.51
CA GLY A 368 -17.97 -15.93 -4.67
C GLY A 368 -18.50 -15.73 -6.10
N TRP A 369 -18.31 -16.72 -6.97
CA TRP A 369 -18.94 -16.82 -8.28
C TRP A 369 -19.83 -18.05 -8.38
N TYR A 370 -20.97 -17.89 -9.04
CA TYR A 370 -21.84 -18.99 -9.43
C TYR A 370 -21.63 -19.33 -10.89
N GLU A 371 -21.36 -20.61 -11.17
CA GLU A 371 -21.51 -21.16 -12.51
C GLU A 371 -23.00 -21.40 -12.74
N ILE A 372 -23.55 -20.73 -13.73
CA ILE A 372 -24.96 -20.80 -14.10
C ILE A 372 -25.14 -21.39 -15.48
N GLU A 373 -26.27 -22.06 -15.67
CA GLU A 373 -26.76 -22.47 -16.98
C GLU A 373 -27.85 -21.49 -17.43
N PHE A 374 -27.64 -20.84 -18.58
CA PHE A 374 -28.55 -19.85 -19.15
C PHE A 374 -28.75 -20.12 -20.65
N GLY A 375 -30.01 -20.21 -21.11
CA GLY A 375 -30.38 -20.33 -22.53
C GLY A 375 -29.78 -21.52 -23.31
N ARG A 376 -30.59 -22.53 -23.66
CA ARG A 376 -30.21 -23.70 -24.49
C ARG A 376 -28.88 -24.37 -24.06
N GLY A 377 -28.67 -24.58 -22.76
CA GLY A 377 -27.53 -25.35 -22.25
C GLY A 377 -26.19 -24.61 -22.20
N LYS A 378 -26.15 -23.30 -22.43
CA LYS A 378 -24.91 -22.52 -22.29
C LYS A 378 -24.58 -22.31 -20.81
N LYS A 379 -23.30 -22.41 -20.48
CA LYS A 379 -22.78 -22.20 -19.13
C LYS A 379 -21.96 -20.91 -19.06
N GLY A 380 -21.97 -20.28 -17.89
CA GLY A 380 -21.16 -19.11 -17.64
C GLY A 380 -21.13 -18.73 -16.17
N TRP A 381 -20.29 -17.77 -15.81
CA TRP A 381 -20.02 -17.38 -14.44
C TRP A 381 -20.61 -16.01 -14.13
N ILE A 382 -21.31 -15.91 -13.00
CA ILE A 382 -21.86 -14.66 -12.47
C ILE A 382 -21.39 -14.43 -11.02
N ALA A 383 -21.29 -13.18 -10.59
CA ALA A 383 -20.86 -12.86 -9.23
C ALA A 383 -21.99 -13.09 -8.22
N LYS A 384 -21.72 -13.91 -7.19
CA LYS A 384 -22.68 -14.30 -6.13
C LYS A 384 -23.30 -13.11 -5.42
N LYS A 385 -22.51 -12.05 -5.18
CA LYS A 385 -22.93 -10.83 -4.47
C LYS A 385 -24.11 -10.08 -5.11
N PHE A 386 -24.41 -10.36 -6.38
CA PHE A 386 -25.52 -9.72 -7.11
C PHE A 386 -26.71 -10.66 -7.34
N THR A 387 -26.79 -11.75 -6.58
CA THR A 387 -27.84 -12.76 -6.71
C THR A 387 -28.53 -12.99 -5.38
N LYS A 388 -29.83 -13.29 -5.44
CA LYS A 388 -30.63 -13.73 -4.30
C LYS A 388 -31.13 -15.16 -4.56
N PRO A 389 -31.07 -16.07 -3.57
CA PRO A 389 -31.65 -17.39 -3.72
C PRO A 389 -33.17 -17.27 -3.97
N VAL A 390 -33.68 -18.13 -4.84
CA VAL A 390 -35.11 -18.33 -5.04
C VAL A 390 -35.42 -19.65 -4.34
N GLU A 391 -36.17 -19.58 -3.25
CA GLU A 391 -36.67 -20.77 -2.53
C GLU A 391 -37.70 -21.53 -3.37
#